data_AF-A0A1H6JYI0-F1
#
_entry.id   AF-A0A1H6JYI0-F1
#
_cell.length_a   1.000
_cell.length_b   1.000
_cell.length_c   1.000
_cell.angle_alpha   90.00
_cell.angle_beta   90.00
_cell.angle_gamma   90.00
#
_symmetry.space_group_name_H-M   'P 1'
#
loop_
_entity.id
_entity.type
_entity.pdbx_description
1 polymer ?
#
loop_
_entity_poly.entity_id
_entity_poly.type
_entity_poly.pdbx_seq_one_letter_code
_entity_poly.pdbx_strand_id
1 'polypeptide(L)'
;MKPLLDTQQLVRQLQKVPLNRVQQVLNLVLVIVLAWLLARFSWQVVPAPANNALPPATGLAAVKQSGGVNLAALTGFSLFGKASAGPVPRAAPVVTEAPKTQLNVKLTGLVAVGASPNQGSAIIESRGSEATYAIDDTIEGTSAVLKQVLSDRVLLQQAGRYETLMLDGFEYTKIAQANAGLGRADEQTDEPIMDMAPAPEPMEMQPLQVSEDLDLRRDELIAQPMKFFDYIRVSPHRDNGQLAGYRLMPGKDPSLFTQLGLQPNDLAVEINGIRLNDMQQAMNVINELRDAKEAAIKIERDGEIRDILVNLSQ
;
A
#
# COMPACT_ATOMS: atom_id res chain seq x y z
N MET A 1 81.66 10.11 34.61
CA MET A 1 82.09 10.29 33.20
C MET A 1 81.75 9.02 32.44
N LYS A 2 80.78 9.04 31.51
CA LYS A 2 80.46 7.90 30.63
C LYS A 2 81.44 7.91 29.45
N PRO A 3 82.07 6.79 29.08
CA PRO A 3 83.01 6.77 27.97
C PRO A 3 82.26 7.05 26.66
N LEU A 4 82.79 8.00 25.88
CA LEU A 4 82.34 8.32 24.53
C LEU A 4 82.58 7.10 23.63
N LEU A 5 81.61 6.74 22.81
CA LEU A 5 81.75 5.63 21.85
C LEU A 5 82.96 5.89 20.93
N ASP A 6 83.83 4.88 20.82
CA ASP A 6 85.07 4.95 20.05
C ASP A 6 84.77 4.99 18.54
N THR A 7 84.72 6.19 17.97
CA THR A 7 84.33 6.45 16.58
C THR A 7 85.27 5.80 15.56
N GLN A 8 86.54 5.57 15.93
CA GLN A 8 87.55 4.93 15.10
C GLN A 8 87.27 3.43 14.89
N GLN A 9 86.77 2.75 15.92
CA GLN A 9 86.41 1.33 15.82
C GLN A 9 85.20 1.12 14.93
N LEU A 10 84.25 2.05 14.98
CA LEU A 10 83.02 2.02 14.19
C LEU A 10 83.33 2.16 12.69
N VAL A 11 84.22 3.09 12.30
CA VAL A 11 84.65 3.28 10.90
C VAL A 11 85.39 2.06 10.34
N ARG A 12 86.26 1.42 11.13
CA ARG A 12 86.96 0.18 10.72
C ARG A 12 86.03 -1.01 10.54
N GLN A 13 84.96 -1.09 11.33
CA GLN A 13 83.95 -2.13 11.17
C GLN A 13 83.08 -1.90 9.93
N LEU A 14 82.75 -0.63 9.60
CA LEU A 14 82.00 -0.29 8.37
C LEU A 14 82.77 -0.64 7.08
N GLN A 15 84.10 -0.51 7.06
CA GLN A 15 84.93 -0.86 5.88
C GLN A 15 84.96 -2.37 5.56
N LYS A 16 84.61 -3.24 6.52
CA LYS A 16 84.58 -4.70 6.32
C LYS A 16 83.24 -5.23 5.83
N VAL A 17 82.20 -4.39 5.79
CA VAL A 17 80.88 -4.79 5.32
C VAL A 17 80.85 -4.68 3.79
N PRO A 18 80.55 -5.77 3.05
CA PRO A 18 80.45 -5.69 1.60
C PRO A 18 79.33 -4.72 1.21
N LEU A 19 79.62 -3.80 0.28
CA LEU A 19 78.70 -2.75 -0.17
C LEU A 19 77.31 -3.28 -0.55
N ASN A 20 77.26 -4.48 -1.14
CA ASN A 20 76.03 -5.16 -1.54
C ASN A 20 75.12 -5.51 -0.34
N ARG A 21 75.69 -5.85 0.83
CA ARG A 21 74.91 -6.09 2.06
C ARG A 21 74.38 -4.79 2.65
N VAL A 22 75.15 -3.70 2.57
CA VAL A 22 74.67 -2.37 2.99
C VAL A 22 73.50 -1.91 2.12
N GLN A 23 73.60 -2.11 0.79
CA GLN A 23 72.52 -1.80 -0.15
C GLN A 23 71.27 -2.66 0.11
N GLN A 24 71.42 -3.97 0.38
CA GLN A 24 70.31 -4.84 0.73
C GLN A 24 69.62 -4.44 2.04
N VAL A 25 70.40 -4.11 3.08
CA VAL A 25 69.86 -3.65 4.36
C VAL A 25 69.15 -2.31 4.17
N LEU A 26 69.75 -1.37 3.43
CA LEU A 26 69.14 -0.07 3.14
C LEU A 26 67.83 -0.21 2.36
N ASN A 27 67.80 -1.07 1.34
CA ASN A 27 66.59 -1.34 0.55
C ASN A 27 65.50 -1.99 1.42
N LEU A 28 65.87 -2.97 2.26
CA LEU A 28 64.93 -3.60 3.18
C LEU A 28 64.36 -2.59 4.19
N VAL A 29 65.18 -1.69 4.73
CA VAL A 29 64.73 -0.59 5.59
C VAL A 29 63.78 0.34 4.81
N LEU A 30 64.11 0.70 3.58
CA LEU A 30 63.29 1.56 2.74
C LEU A 30 61.93 0.93 2.42
N VAL A 31 61.89 -0.38 2.13
CA VAL A 31 60.65 -1.14 1.91
C VAL A 31 59.80 -1.17 3.18
N ILE A 32 60.38 -1.38 4.36
CA ILE A 32 59.66 -1.36 5.63
C ILE A 32 59.05 0.03 5.89
N VAL A 33 59.82 1.09 5.67
CA VAL A 33 59.34 2.48 5.83
C VAL A 33 58.20 2.77 4.85
N LEU A 34 58.33 2.34 3.60
CA LEU A 34 57.30 2.52 2.58
C LEU A 34 56.01 1.78 2.96
N ALA A 35 56.11 0.52 3.39
CA ALA A 35 54.97 -0.27 3.84
C ALA A 35 54.26 0.37 5.05
N TRP A 36 55.03 0.91 6.00
CA TRP A 36 54.49 1.63 7.16
C TRP A 36 53.75 2.91 6.77
N LEU A 37 54.31 3.70 5.83
CA LEU A 37 53.67 4.91 5.31
C LEU A 37 52.37 4.58 4.55
N LEU A 38 52.38 3.53 3.74
CA LEU A 38 51.19 3.07 3.01
C LEU A 38 50.09 2.57 3.95
N ALA A 39 50.44 1.83 5.00
CA ALA A 39 49.48 1.41 6.02
C ALA A 39 48.83 2.62 6.73
N ARG A 40 49.64 3.62 7.09
CA ARG A 40 49.15 4.87 7.70
C ARG A 40 48.22 5.64 6.76
N PHE A 41 48.57 5.73 5.47
CA PHE A 41 47.75 6.42 4.48
C PHE A 41 46.43 5.68 4.22
N SER A 42 46.49 4.36 4.09
CA SER A 42 45.30 3.51 3.93
C SER A 42 44.28 3.74 5.04
N TRP A 43 44.76 3.86 6.29
CA TRP A 43 43.88 4.12 7.44
C TRP A 43 43.22 5.51 7.43
N GLN A 44 43.73 6.47 6.66
CA GLN A 44 43.09 7.79 6.50
C GLN A 44 42.01 7.81 5.43
N VAL A 45 42.08 6.91 4.44
CA VAL A 45 41.12 6.85 3.33
C VAL A 45 39.90 6.01 3.68
N VAL A 46 40.03 5.05 4.60
CA VAL A 46 38.89 4.28 5.10
C VAL A 46 38.00 5.19 5.95
N PRO A 47 36.75 5.48 5.52
CA PRO A 47 35.83 6.26 6.34
C PRO A 47 35.56 5.48 7.63
N ALA A 48 35.86 6.09 8.77
CA ALA A 48 35.45 5.54 10.06
C ALA A 48 33.91 5.46 10.07
N PRO A 49 33.31 4.37 10.59
CA PRO A 49 31.88 4.33 10.80
C PRO A 49 31.51 5.53 11.67
N ALA A 50 30.57 6.35 11.20
CA ALA A 50 30.04 7.44 11.98
C ALA A 50 29.38 6.80 13.22
N ASN A 51 30.09 6.82 14.34
CA ASN A 51 29.48 6.60 15.65
C ASN A 51 28.59 7.81 15.89
N ASN A 52 27.39 7.78 15.31
CA ASN A 52 26.27 8.59 15.72
C ASN A 52 25.83 8.10 17.11
N ALA A 53 26.69 8.32 18.11
CA ALA A 53 26.25 8.34 19.48
C ALA A 53 25.20 9.44 19.54
N LEU A 54 23.96 9.05 19.85
CA LEU A 54 22.92 10.02 20.15
C LEU A 54 23.50 11.02 21.15
N PRO A 55 23.31 12.33 20.96
CA PRO A 55 23.74 13.29 21.97
C PRO A 55 23.15 12.83 23.31
N PRO A 56 23.94 12.83 24.40
CA PRO A 56 23.38 12.58 25.72
C PRO A 56 22.23 13.56 25.87
N ALA A 57 21.03 13.03 26.15
CA ALA A 57 19.87 13.86 26.44
C ALA A 57 20.32 14.84 27.51
N THR A 58 20.52 16.10 27.13
CA THR A 58 20.76 17.18 28.06
C THR A 58 19.48 17.25 28.86
N GLY A 59 19.49 16.61 30.03
CA GLY A 59 18.47 16.79 31.04
C GLY A 59 18.31 18.29 31.19
N LEU A 60 17.15 18.78 30.79
CA LEU A 60 16.78 20.17 30.92
C LEU A 60 17.13 20.57 32.35
N ALA A 61 18.06 21.50 32.50
CA ALA A 61 18.20 22.21 33.75
C ALA A 61 16.79 22.66 34.11
N ALA A 62 16.29 22.20 35.26
CA ALA A 62 14.94 22.49 35.70
C ALA A 62 14.81 24.00 35.87
N VAL A 63 14.35 24.66 34.81
CA VAL A 63 13.90 26.04 34.86
C VAL A 63 12.63 25.98 35.70
N LYS A 64 12.74 26.38 36.96
CA LYS A 64 11.58 26.71 37.80
C LYS A 64 10.92 27.96 37.20
N GLN A 65 10.16 27.78 36.13
CA GLN A 65 9.24 28.77 35.62
C GLN A 65 7.87 28.46 36.21
N SER A 66 7.59 29.11 37.32
CA SER A 66 6.23 29.39 37.76
C SER A 66 5.59 30.38 36.78
N GLY A 67 5.09 29.84 35.67
CA GLY A 67 4.32 30.55 34.67
C GLY A 67 3.58 29.49 33.86
N GLY A 68 2.27 29.36 34.09
CA GLY A 68 1.44 28.37 33.41
C GLY A 68 1.66 28.43 31.91
N VAL A 69 2.03 27.30 31.31
CA VAL A 69 2.23 27.20 29.87
C VAL A 69 0.89 27.48 29.20
N ASN A 70 0.79 28.63 28.54
CA ASN A 70 -0.42 29.03 27.86
C ASN A 70 -0.50 28.26 26.54
N LEU A 71 -1.13 27.08 26.60
CA LEU A 71 -1.22 26.14 25.48
C LEU A 71 -1.88 26.78 24.25
N ALA A 72 -2.80 27.72 24.44
CA ALA A 72 -3.46 28.47 23.37
C ALA A 72 -2.47 29.34 22.57
N ALA A 73 -1.48 29.95 23.24
CA ALA A 73 -0.44 30.71 22.56
C ALA A 73 0.47 29.81 21.73
N LEU A 74 0.80 28.61 22.24
CA LEU A 74 1.63 27.63 21.54
C LEU A 74 0.93 27.01 20.32
N THR A 75 -0.37 26.72 20.41
CA THR A 75 -1.16 26.23 19.27
C THR A 75 -1.42 27.32 18.22
N GLY A 76 -1.33 28.60 18.59
CA GLY A 76 -1.47 29.74 17.68
C GLY A 76 -0.26 29.96 16.77
N PHE A 77 0.93 29.52 17.22
CA PHE A 77 2.11 29.45 16.35
C PHE A 77 1.96 28.21 15.47
N SER A 78 1.63 28.40 14.19
CA SER A 78 1.56 27.35 13.19
C SER A 78 2.96 26.83 12.85
N LEU A 79 3.63 26.19 13.82
CA LEU A 79 5.03 25.75 13.80
C LEU A 79 5.31 24.72 12.70
N PHE A 80 4.27 24.09 12.17
CA PHE A 80 4.32 23.10 11.10
C PHE A 80 3.66 23.61 9.80
N GLY A 81 3.42 24.91 9.71
CA GLY A 81 2.66 25.53 8.64
C GLY A 81 1.15 25.48 8.88
N LYS A 82 0.41 26.41 8.26
CA LYS A 82 -1.04 26.31 8.16
C LYS A 82 -1.35 25.45 6.95
N ALA A 83 -2.14 24.40 7.12
CA ALA A 83 -2.71 23.70 5.98
C ALA A 83 -3.54 24.72 5.20
N SER A 84 -2.98 25.20 4.09
CA SER A 84 -3.72 26.02 3.15
C SER A 84 -4.69 25.05 2.48
N ALA A 85 -5.93 25.01 2.98
CA ALA A 85 -7.05 24.52 2.19
C ALA A 85 -7.27 25.52 1.06
N GLY A 86 -6.32 25.54 0.11
CA GLY A 86 -6.60 26.06 -1.22
C GLY A 86 -7.80 25.29 -1.75
N PRO A 87 -8.67 25.92 -2.55
CA PRO A 87 -9.80 25.23 -3.15
C PRO A 87 -9.25 23.95 -3.78
N VAL A 88 -9.63 22.80 -3.23
CA VAL A 88 -9.39 21.50 -3.86
C VAL A 88 -9.88 21.70 -5.28
N PRO A 89 -9.00 21.69 -6.30
CA PRO A 89 -9.46 21.71 -7.67
C PRO A 89 -10.43 20.55 -7.73
N ARG A 90 -11.72 20.85 -8.01
CA ARG A 90 -12.75 19.85 -8.25
C ARG A 90 -12.05 18.75 -9.03
N ALA A 91 -11.89 17.59 -8.38
CA ALA A 91 -11.15 16.48 -8.96
C ALA A 91 -11.71 16.33 -10.37
N ALA A 92 -10.87 16.53 -11.39
CA ALA A 92 -11.24 16.16 -12.73
C ALA A 92 -11.76 14.73 -12.61
N PRO A 93 -12.97 14.42 -13.13
CA PRO A 93 -13.60 13.14 -12.91
C PRO A 93 -12.58 12.07 -13.21
N VAL A 94 -12.16 11.35 -12.16
CA VAL A 94 -11.29 10.21 -12.32
C VAL A 94 -12.10 9.26 -13.17
N VAL A 95 -11.73 9.12 -14.45
CA VAL A 95 -12.40 8.21 -15.37
C VAL A 95 -12.02 6.81 -14.92
N THR A 96 -12.72 6.31 -13.90
CA THR A 96 -12.45 5.01 -13.28
C THR A 96 -12.88 3.85 -14.17
N GLU A 97 -13.63 4.11 -15.23
CA GLU A 97 -14.21 3.10 -16.11
C GLU A 97 -13.76 3.29 -17.54
N ALA A 98 -12.64 2.64 -17.87
CA ALA A 98 -12.11 2.54 -19.22
C ALA A 98 -12.02 1.07 -19.65
N PRO A 99 -12.48 0.70 -20.86
CA PRO A 99 -12.35 -0.67 -21.37
C PRO A 99 -10.88 -1.11 -21.42
N LYS A 100 -10.64 -2.42 -21.38
CA LYS A 100 -9.28 -2.99 -21.52
C LYS A 100 -8.66 -2.50 -22.83
N THR A 101 -7.38 -2.10 -22.77
CA THR A 101 -6.64 -1.67 -23.95
C THR A 101 -6.50 -2.80 -24.97
N GLN A 102 -6.58 -2.43 -26.25
CA GLN A 102 -6.33 -3.34 -27.38
C GLN A 102 -4.89 -3.23 -27.90
N LEU A 103 -4.08 -2.38 -27.27
CA LEU A 103 -2.68 -2.20 -27.63
C LEU A 103 -1.86 -3.45 -27.25
N ASN A 104 -0.95 -3.83 -28.14
CA ASN A 104 0.03 -4.90 -27.89
C ASN A 104 1.19 -4.38 -27.05
N VAL A 105 0.89 -3.94 -25.83
CA VAL A 105 1.83 -3.43 -24.84
C VAL A 105 1.62 -4.15 -23.51
N LYS A 106 2.66 -4.20 -22.70
CA LYS A 106 2.63 -4.90 -21.42
C LYS A 106 3.13 -3.97 -20.32
N LEU A 107 2.42 -3.91 -19.20
CA LEU A 107 2.84 -3.12 -18.03
C LEU A 107 3.70 -4.02 -17.13
N THR A 108 5.01 -3.75 -17.07
CA THR A 108 5.96 -4.54 -16.27
C THR A 108 6.14 -3.97 -14.86
N GLY A 109 5.91 -2.67 -14.66
CA GLY A 109 6.04 -2.02 -13.35
C GLY A 109 5.28 -0.70 -13.26
N LEU A 110 4.94 -0.29 -12.04
CA LEU A 110 4.29 0.99 -11.77
C LEU A 110 4.71 1.54 -10.40
N VAL A 111 4.69 2.86 -10.28
CA VAL A 111 4.90 3.60 -9.03
C VAL A 111 3.73 4.57 -8.88
N ALA A 112 2.74 4.20 -8.05
CA ALA A 112 1.59 5.04 -7.78
C ALA A 112 1.82 5.89 -6.52
N VAL A 113 1.41 7.17 -6.58
CA VAL A 113 1.41 8.07 -5.43
C VAL A 113 -0.02 8.11 -4.88
N GLY A 114 -0.26 7.50 -3.71
CA GLY A 114 -1.61 7.25 -3.19
C GLY A 114 -2.50 8.49 -3.00
N ALA A 115 -1.91 9.68 -2.76
CA ALA A 115 -2.66 10.93 -2.62
C ALA A 115 -2.96 11.63 -3.96
N SER A 116 -2.26 11.25 -5.04
CA SER A 116 -2.31 11.93 -6.33
C SER A 116 -2.04 10.91 -7.46
N PRO A 117 -3.08 10.27 -8.01
CA PRO A 117 -2.94 9.37 -9.16
C PRO A 117 -2.32 10.03 -10.40
N ASN A 118 -2.30 11.36 -10.43
CA ASN A 118 -1.71 12.20 -11.47
C ASN A 118 -0.20 12.47 -11.26
N GLN A 119 0.47 11.78 -10.33
CA GLN A 119 1.91 11.95 -10.05
C GLN A 119 2.70 10.63 -10.08
N GLY A 120 2.12 9.55 -10.61
CA GLY A 120 2.81 8.26 -10.73
C GLY A 120 3.62 8.09 -12.02
N SER A 121 4.36 6.98 -12.10
CA SER A 121 5.14 6.57 -13.29
C SER A 121 4.92 5.09 -13.60
N ALA A 122 5.10 4.70 -14.86
CA ALA A 122 4.87 3.35 -15.34
C ALA A 122 6.02 2.84 -16.22
N ILE A 123 6.35 1.56 -16.11
CA ILE A 123 7.31 0.87 -16.96
C ILE A 123 6.51 0.01 -17.93
N ILE A 124 6.53 0.39 -19.21
CA ILE A 124 5.71 -0.25 -20.24
C ILE A 124 6.64 -0.85 -21.29
N GLU A 125 6.44 -2.13 -21.56
CA GLU A 125 7.05 -2.86 -22.66
C GLU A 125 6.21 -2.67 -23.93
N SER A 126 6.85 -2.17 -24.98
CA SER A 126 6.27 -2.04 -26.31
C SER A 126 7.18 -2.76 -27.31
N ARG A 127 6.65 -3.81 -27.96
CA ARG A 127 7.37 -4.59 -28.99
C ARG A 127 8.75 -5.10 -28.56
N GLY A 128 8.91 -5.52 -27.30
CA GLY A 128 10.18 -6.05 -26.78
C GLY A 128 11.16 -5.01 -26.25
N SER A 129 10.79 -3.72 -26.22
CA SER A 129 11.57 -2.66 -25.57
C SER A 129 10.80 -2.09 -24.38
N GLU A 130 11.45 -2.07 -23.22
CA GLU A 130 10.90 -1.48 -21.99
C GLU A 130 11.37 -0.04 -21.83
N ALA A 131 10.43 0.86 -21.49
CA ALA A 131 10.73 2.25 -21.19
C ALA A 131 9.88 2.74 -20.00
N THR A 132 10.38 3.77 -19.32
CA THR A 132 9.68 4.42 -18.20
C THR A 132 8.97 5.66 -18.71
N TYR A 133 7.68 5.78 -18.38
CA TYR A 133 6.80 6.86 -18.79
C TYR A 133 6.24 7.58 -17.56
N ALA A 134 6.28 8.92 -17.61
CA ALA A 134 5.56 9.80 -16.70
C ALA A 134 4.17 10.12 -17.26
N ILE A 135 3.36 10.77 -16.45
CA ILE A 135 2.01 11.17 -16.86
C ILE A 135 2.11 12.25 -17.94
N ASP A 136 1.22 12.14 -18.90
CA ASP A 136 1.17 12.86 -20.19
C ASP A 136 2.26 12.46 -21.20
N ASP A 137 3.11 11.47 -20.90
CA ASP A 137 4.04 10.93 -21.89
C ASP A 137 3.34 10.01 -22.91
N THR A 138 3.83 10.05 -24.14
CA THR A 138 3.37 9.17 -25.23
C THR A 138 4.17 7.88 -25.24
N ILE A 139 3.48 6.73 -25.29
CA ILE A 139 4.14 5.42 -25.33
C ILE A 139 4.76 5.19 -26.70
N GLU A 140 6.06 4.87 -26.71
CA GLU A 140 6.82 4.65 -27.93
C GLU A 140 6.21 3.53 -28.79
N GLY A 141 6.09 3.82 -30.09
CA GLY A 141 5.50 2.90 -31.07
C GLY A 141 3.97 2.86 -31.08
N THR A 142 3.30 3.67 -30.26
CA THR A 142 1.83 3.83 -30.24
C THR A 142 1.42 5.30 -30.23
N SER A 143 0.13 5.59 -30.36
CA SER A 143 -0.45 6.93 -30.17
C SER A 143 -1.11 7.11 -28.80
N ALA A 144 -0.81 6.23 -27.85
CA ALA A 144 -1.41 6.24 -26.53
C ALA A 144 -0.60 7.11 -25.57
N VAL A 145 -1.31 7.94 -24.81
CA VAL A 145 -0.73 8.84 -23.80
C VAL A 145 -1.06 8.31 -22.42
N LEU A 146 -0.08 8.21 -21.53
CA LEU A 146 -0.31 7.83 -20.14
C LEU A 146 -1.03 8.96 -19.41
N LYS A 147 -2.25 8.73 -18.90
CA LYS A 147 -3.03 9.78 -18.22
C LYS A 147 -3.09 9.60 -16.71
N GLN A 148 -3.08 8.36 -16.24
CA GLN A 148 -3.17 8.09 -14.81
C GLN A 148 -2.47 6.79 -14.45
N VAL A 149 -1.83 6.78 -13.29
CA VAL A 149 -1.20 5.59 -12.71
C VAL A 149 -1.94 5.25 -11.42
N LEU A 150 -2.55 4.06 -11.40
CA LEU A 150 -3.25 3.49 -10.25
C LEU A 150 -2.41 2.36 -9.66
N SER A 151 -2.84 1.80 -8.52
CA SER A 151 -2.10 0.76 -7.80
C SER A 151 -1.97 -0.56 -8.55
N ASP A 152 -2.91 -0.88 -9.44
CA ASP A 152 -3.03 -2.17 -10.15
C ASP A 152 -2.99 -2.01 -11.68
N ARG A 153 -3.13 -0.79 -12.19
CA ARG A 153 -3.34 -0.50 -13.61
C ARG A 153 -2.89 0.90 -13.99
N VAL A 154 -2.77 1.15 -15.28
CA VAL A 154 -2.63 2.50 -15.84
C VAL A 154 -3.78 2.80 -16.79
N LEU A 155 -4.19 4.07 -16.82
CA LEU A 155 -5.13 4.58 -17.80
C LEU A 155 -4.36 5.28 -18.92
N LEU A 156 -4.58 4.79 -20.13
CA LEU A 156 -4.03 5.32 -21.36
C LEU A 156 -5.12 6.08 -22.10
N GLN A 157 -4.77 7.15 -22.79
CA GLN A 157 -5.69 7.80 -23.73
C GLN A 157 -5.20 7.57 -25.15
N GLN A 158 -6.03 6.94 -25.97
CA GLN A 158 -5.76 6.70 -27.39
C GLN A 158 -6.92 7.24 -28.23
N ALA A 159 -6.63 8.09 -29.22
CA ALA A 159 -7.63 8.70 -30.10
C ALA A 159 -8.81 9.36 -29.33
N GLY A 160 -8.50 9.99 -28.18
CA GLY A 160 -9.49 10.66 -27.33
C GLY A 160 -10.25 9.75 -26.36
N ARG A 161 -10.09 8.42 -26.43
CA ARG A 161 -10.75 7.46 -25.52
C ARG A 161 -9.78 6.95 -24.46
N TYR A 162 -10.27 6.76 -23.24
CA TYR A 162 -9.51 6.13 -22.17
C TYR A 162 -9.55 4.60 -22.30
N GLU A 163 -8.42 3.96 -22.08
CA GLU A 163 -8.23 2.51 -22.08
C GLU A 163 -7.43 2.08 -20.84
N THR A 164 -7.72 0.89 -20.31
CA THR A 164 -7.05 0.33 -19.14
C THR A 164 -5.98 -0.69 -19.54
N LEU A 165 -4.75 -0.49 -19.08
CA LEU A 165 -3.68 -1.50 -19.14
C LEU A 165 -3.36 -1.99 -17.71
N MET A 166 -3.59 -3.28 -17.47
CA MET A 166 -3.34 -3.92 -16.17
C MET A 166 -1.87 -4.28 -16.01
N LEU A 167 -1.38 -4.28 -14.76
CA LEU A 167 -0.04 -4.79 -14.42
C LEU A 167 0.05 -6.28 -14.75
N ASP A 168 1.19 -6.73 -15.28
CA ASP A 168 1.40 -8.14 -15.59
C ASP A 168 1.16 -9.03 -14.36
N GLY A 169 0.44 -10.13 -14.57
CA GLY A 169 0.01 -11.02 -13.48
C GLY A 169 -1.30 -10.63 -12.78
N PHE A 170 -1.94 -9.50 -13.13
CA PHE A 170 -3.28 -9.13 -12.66
C PHE A 170 -4.33 -9.40 -13.74
N GLU A 171 -5.34 -10.22 -13.41
CA GLU A 171 -6.44 -10.52 -14.33
C GLU A 171 -7.42 -9.33 -14.43
N TYR A 172 -7.88 -9.03 -15.65
CA TYR A 172 -8.94 -8.04 -15.88
C TYR A 172 -10.28 -8.59 -15.38
N THR A 173 -10.49 -8.55 -14.07
CA THR A 173 -11.81 -8.73 -13.47
C THR A 173 -12.54 -7.40 -13.60
N LYS A 174 -13.79 -7.41 -14.09
CA LYS A 174 -14.63 -6.23 -14.35
C LYS A 174 -14.92 -5.43 -13.05
N ILE A 175 -13.93 -4.72 -12.53
CA ILE A 175 -14.10 -3.76 -11.42
C ILE A 175 -14.80 -2.48 -11.93
N ALA A 176 -14.91 -2.29 -13.26
CA ALA A 176 -15.65 -1.21 -13.92
C ALA A 176 -17.19 -1.35 -13.86
N GLN A 177 -17.73 -2.17 -12.94
CA GLN A 177 -19.16 -2.17 -12.62
C GLN A 177 -19.44 -1.90 -11.14
N ALA A 178 -18.43 -1.94 -10.26
CA ALA A 178 -18.57 -1.53 -8.86
C ALA A 178 -18.70 0.00 -8.71
N ASN A 179 -18.23 0.78 -9.69
CA ASN A 179 -18.39 2.25 -9.72
C ASN A 179 -19.50 2.73 -10.68
N ALA A 180 -19.95 1.88 -11.61
CA ALA A 180 -21.04 2.18 -12.55
C ALA A 180 -22.41 2.34 -11.85
N GLY A 181 -22.52 1.93 -10.57
CA GLY A 181 -23.70 2.11 -9.74
C GLY A 181 -23.80 3.48 -9.05
N LEU A 182 -22.78 4.35 -9.14
CA LEU A 182 -22.73 5.60 -8.36
C LEU A 182 -22.40 6.87 -9.18
N GLY A 183 -22.57 6.86 -10.50
CA GLY A 183 -22.06 7.97 -11.33
C GLY A 183 -22.82 8.33 -12.62
N ARG A 184 -24.10 7.95 -12.79
CA ARG A 184 -24.94 8.49 -13.88
C ARG A 184 -26.11 9.28 -13.31
N ALA A 185 -25.83 10.50 -12.87
CA ALA A 185 -26.78 11.58 -12.95
C ALA A 185 -26.26 12.56 -14.02
N ASP A 186 -27.14 12.91 -14.94
CA ASP A 186 -27.04 13.98 -15.93
C ASP A 186 -26.18 13.71 -17.18
N GLU A 187 -26.82 13.15 -18.20
CA GLU A 187 -26.66 13.64 -19.58
C GLU A 187 -27.98 13.43 -20.35
N GLN A 188 -28.64 14.56 -20.62
CA GLN A 188 -29.89 14.69 -21.36
C GLN A 188 -29.63 14.53 -22.86
N THR A 189 -30.35 13.62 -23.52
CA THR A 189 -30.60 13.70 -24.96
C THR A 189 -32.04 13.31 -25.24
N ASP A 190 -32.77 14.24 -25.87
CA ASP A 190 -34.16 14.17 -26.33
C ASP A 190 -34.50 12.88 -27.10
N GLU A 191 -35.69 12.30 -26.83
CA GLU A 191 -36.65 11.69 -27.78
C GLU A 191 -37.93 11.24 -27.00
N PRO A 192 -39.10 11.09 -27.67
CA PRO A 192 -40.41 11.47 -27.12
C PRO A 192 -41.22 10.38 -26.39
N ILE A 193 -42.23 10.88 -25.69
CA ILE A 193 -43.13 10.29 -24.69
C ILE A 193 -44.13 9.28 -25.27
N MET A 194 -44.41 8.19 -24.53
CA MET A 194 -45.72 7.53 -24.52
C MET A 194 -46.11 7.01 -23.12
N ASP A 195 -47.13 7.68 -22.56
CA ASP A 195 -48.15 7.33 -21.57
C ASP A 195 -47.87 6.47 -20.30
N MET A 196 -47.78 7.20 -19.19
CA MET A 196 -48.72 7.24 -18.05
C MET A 196 -48.85 6.07 -17.05
N ALA A 197 -48.37 6.33 -15.82
CA ALA A 197 -49.00 5.92 -14.56
C ALA A 197 -48.79 7.04 -13.52
N PRO A 198 -49.72 7.27 -12.57
CA PRO A 198 -49.77 8.51 -11.79
C PRO A 198 -48.72 8.52 -10.66
N ALA A 199 -48.16 9.70 -10.42
CA ALA A 199 -47.22 9.98 -9.33
C ALA A 199 -47.94 10.00 -7.96
N PRO A 200 -47.35 9.45 -6.89
CA PRO A 200 -47.66 9.87 -5.53
C PRO A 200 -46.91 11.15 -5.17
N GLU A 201 -47.57 12.01 -4.41
CA GLU A 201 -47.12 13.31 -3.91
C GLU A 201 -45.81 13.25 -3.10
N PRO A 202 -45.04 14.35 -3.00
CA PRO A 202 -43.75 14.37 -2.30
C PRO A 202 -43.94 14.21 -0.79
N MET A 203 -43.52 13.08 -0.23
CA MET A 203 -43.32 12.95 1.20
C MET A 203 -42.06 13.71 1.63
N GLU A 204 -42.25 14.63 2.56
CA GLU A 204 -41.20 15.36 3.26
C GLU A 204 -40.23 14.40 3.94
N MET A 205 -38.93 14.56 3.68
CA MET A 205 -37.87 13.82 4.36
C MET A 205 -37.84 14.18 5.84
N GLN A 206 -38.24 13.23 6.69
CA GLN A 206 -37.92 13.26 8.12
C GLN A 206 -36.56 12.59 8.35
N PRO A 207 -35.66 13.18 9.15
CA PRO A 207 -34.36 12.58 9.41
C PRO A 207 -34.55 11.27 10.18
N LEU A 208 -33.88 10.21 9.70
CA LEU A 208 -33.87 8.89 10.31
C LEU A 208 -33.41 9.01 11.77
N GLN A 209 -34.33 8.85 12.73
CA GLN A 209 -33.99 8.64 14.12
C GLN A 209 -33.56 7.19 14.27
N VAL A 210 -32.24 6.99 14.35
CA VAL A 210 -31.61 5.71 14.66
C VAL A 210 -31.99 5.35 16.10
N SER A 211 -32.93 4.42 16.24
CA SER A 211 -33.53 4.02 17.52
C SER A 211 -32.54 3.27 18.42
N GLU A 212 -32.58 3.58 19.72
CA GLU A 212 -31.84 2.96 20.85
C GLU A 212 -31.91 1.42 20.91
N ASP A 213 -32.86 0.81 20.18
CA ASP A 213 -32.99 -0.65 19.99
C ASP A 213 -31.78 -1.33 19.29
N LEU A 214 -30.92 -0.56 18.62
CA LEU A 214 -29.76 -1.07 17.89
C LEU A 214 -28.59 -1.44 18.80
N ASP A 215 -28.41 -0.73 19.92
CA ASP A 215 -27.31 -0.97 20.87
C ASP A 215 -27.59 -2.24 21.69
N LEU A 216 -28.83 -2.43 22.14
CA LEU A 216 -29.25 -3.62 22.89
C LEU A 216 -29.09 -4.93 22.09
N ARG A 217 -29.28 -4.89 20.77
CA ARG A 217 -29.11 -6.06 19.88
C ARG A 217 -27.65 -6.31 19.50
N ARG A 218 -26.81 -5.27 19.50
CA ARG A 218 -25.36 -5.35 19.28
C ARG A 218 -24.65 -6.05 20.43
N ASP A 219 -25.00 -5.68 21.66
CA ASP A 219 -24.43 -6.25 22.89
C ASP A 219 -24.72 -7.76 23.02
N GLU A 220 -25.90 -8.20 22.55
CA GLU A 220 -26.26 -9.62 22.52
C GLU A 220 -25.47 -10.45 21.51
N LEU A 221 -25.08 -9.86 20.36
CA LEU A 221 -24.26 -10.52 19.34
C LEU A 221 -22.83 -10.74 19.84
N ILE A 222 -22.30 -9.78 20.60
CA ILE A 222 -20.97 -9.86 21.25
C ILE A 222 -20.98 -10.87 22.39
N ALA A 223 -22.06 -10.92 23.18
CA ALA A 223 -22.18 -11.84 24.30
C ALA A 223 -22.35 -13.31 23.88
N GLN A 224 -22.90 -13.58 22.69
CA GLN A 224 -23.19 -14.93 22.21
C GLN A 224 -22.90 -15.09 20.71
N PRO A 225 -21.65 -15.36 20.31
CA PRO A 225 -21.26 -15.57 18.91
C PRO A 225 -22.05 -16.68 18.19
N MET A 226 -22.61 -17.63 18.94
CA MET A 226 -23.46 -18.70 18.42
C MET A 226 -24.83 -18.21 17.89
N LYS A 227 -25.28 -17.00 18.27
CA LYS A 227 -26.50 -16.37 17.73
C LYS A 227 -26.33 -15.88 16.29
N PHE A 228 -25.11 -15.75 15.76
CA PHE A 228 -24.89 -15.41 14.34
C PHE A 228 -25.61 -16.40 13.39
N PHE A 229 -25.64 -17.68 13.76
CA PHE A 229 -26.33 -18.73 13.02
C PHE A 229 -27.87 -18.64 13.10
N ASP A 230 -28.43 -17.84 14.02
CA ASP A 230 -29.86 -17.54 14.04
C ASP A 230 -30.25 -16.55 12.93
N TYR A 231 -29.29 -15.76 12.43
CA TYR A 231 -29.50 -14.75 11.38
C TYR A 231 -29.10 -15.24 9.99
N ILE A 232 -28.08 -16.12 9.91
CA ILE A 232 -27.56 -16.63 8.63
C ILE A 232 -27.44 -18.16 8.69
N ARG A 233 -28.16 -18.83 7.80
CA ARG A 233 -28.04 -20.27 7.56
C ARG A 233 -27.00 -20.52 6.48
N VAL A 234 -26.12 -21.48 6.75
CA VAL A 234 -25.00 -21.83 5.87
C VAL A 234 -25.11 -23.29 5.47
N SER A 235 -24.99 -23.59 4.18
CA SER A 235 -25.03 -24.97 3.67
C SER A 235 -23.94 -25.21 2.63
N PRO A 236 -23.23 -26.35 2.65
CA PRO A 236 -22.17 -26.62 1.69
C PRO A 236 -22.73 -26.75 0.27
N HIS A 237 -22.10 -26.10 -0.69
CA HIS A 237 -22.43 -26.21 -2.11
C HIS A 237 -21.29 -26.93 -2.84
N ARG A 238 -21.63 -28.01 -3.54
CA ARG A 238 -20.69 -28.77 -4.34
C ARG A 238 -20.97 -28.57 -5.82
N ASP A 239 -19.93 -28.25 -6.57
CA ASP A 239 -19.93 -28.23 -8.02
C ASP A 239 -19.06 -29.39 -8.54
N ASN A 240 -19.58 -30.18 -9.49
CA ASN A 240 -18.89 -31.34 -10.05
C ASN A 240 -18.31 -32.33 -9.00
N GLY A 241 -18.98 -32.45 -7.84
CA GLY A 241 -18.55 -33.32 -6.73
C GLY A 241 -17.46 -32.74 -5.82
N GLN A 242 -16.92 -31.55 -6.13
CA GLN A 242 -15.95 -30.81 -5.31
C GLN A 242 -16.67 -29.72 -4.51
N LEU A 243 -16.18 -29.40 -3.32
CA LEU A 243 -16.73 -28.30 -2.51
C LEU A 243 -16.36 -26.97 -3.17
N ALA A 244 -17.36 -26.24 -3.67
CA ALA A 244 -17.18 -24.94 -4.31
C ALA A 244 -17.23 -23.80 -3.29
N GLY A 245 -18.01 -23.96 -2.23
CA GLY A 245 -18.16 -22.97 -1.17
C GLY A 245 -19.38 -23.25 -0.31
N TYR A 246 -19.91 -22.20 0.32
CA TYR A 246 -21.07 -22.31 1.21
C TYR A 246 -22.19 -21.36 0.81
N ARG A 247 -23.37 -21.90 0.58
CA ARG A 247 -24.58 -21.14 0.27
C ARG A 247 -25.14 -20.48 1.52
N LEU A 248 -25.41 -19.19 1.41
CA LEU A 248 -25.94 -18.32 2.45
C LEU A 248 -27.45 -18.15 2.27
N MET A 249 -28.18 -18.33 3.36
CA MET A 249 -29.63 -18.24 3.41
C MET A 249 -30.04 -17.40 4.64
N PRO A 250 -31.15 -16.66 4.58
CA PRO A 250 -31.67 -15.98 5.76
C PRO A 250 -32.04 -16.99 6.85
N GLY A 251 -31.69 -16.63 8.08
CA GLY A 251 -32.04 -17.34 9.30
C GLY A 251 -33.46 -17.03 9.77
N LYS A 252 -33.68 -17.15 11.07
CA LYS A 252 -34.96 -16.88 11.73
C LYS A 252 -35.28 -15.39 11.75
N ASP A 253 -34.26 -14.54 11.89
CA ASP A 253 -34.35 -13.09 11.76
C ASP A 253 -33.51 -12.63 10.55
N PRO A 254 -34.15 -12.21 9.44
CA PRO A 254 -33.44 -11.82 8.22
C PRO A 254 -32.88 -10.39 8.26
N SER A 255 -33.13 -9.61 9.32
CA SER A 255 -32.76 -8.19 9.38
C SER A 255 -31.26 -7.97 9.14
N LEU A 256 -30.41 -8.72 9.85
CA LEU A 256 -28.95 -8.67 9.67
C LEU A 256 -28.54 -9.16 8.27
N PHE A 257 -29.18 -10.20 7.75
CA PHE A 257 -28.89 -10.74 6.42
C PHE A 257 -29.09 -9.68 5.34
N THR A 258 -30.22 -8.97 5.36
CA THR A 258 -30.51 -7.89 4.41
C THR A 258 -29.64 -6.66 4.65
N GLN A 259 -29.37 -6.31 5.90
CA GLN A 259 -28.55 -5.14 6.25
C GLN A 259 -27.08 -5.28 5.81
N LEU A 260 -26.56 -6.51 5.77
CA LEU A 260 -25.23 -6.81 5.21
C LEU A 260 -25.20 -6.83 3.67
N GLY A 261 -26.34 -6.60 3.01
CA GLY A 261 -26.43 -6.65 1.55
C GLY A 261 -26.38 -8.07 0.96
N LEU A 262 -26.51 -9.09 1.81
CA LEU A 262 -26.59 -10.48 1.38
C LEU A 262 -27.95 -10.76 0.72
N GLN A 263 -27.93 -11.63 -0.27
CA GLN A 263 -29.10 -12.12 -0.97
C GLN A 263 -29.24 -13.63 -0.82
N PRO A 264 -30.48 -14.14 -0.77
CA PRO A 264 -30.69 -15.58 -0.66
C PRO A 264 -30.02 -16.31 -1.81
N ASN A 265 -29.30 -17.39 -1.50
CA ASN A 265 -28.49 -18.19 -2.41
C ASN A 265 -27.13 -17.62 -2.81
N ASP A 266 -26.67 -16.53 -2.20
CA ASP A 266 -25.27 -16.11 -2.32
C ASP A 266 -24.33 -17.27 -1.95
N LEU A 267 -23.28 -17.48 -2.75
CA LEU A 267 -22.29 -18.53 -2.52
C LEU A 267 -21.01 -17.91 -1.96
N ALA A 268 -20.74 -18.08 -0.66
CA ALA A 268 -19.48 -17.66 -0.06
C ALA A 268 -18.34 -18.57 -0.56
N VAL A 269 -17.34 -17.96 -1.19
CA VAL A 269 -16.17 -18.65 -1.77
C VAL A 269 -14.87 -18.32 -1.02
N GLU A 270 -14.79 -17.17 -0.35
CA GLU A 270 -13.62 -16.74 0.41
C GLU A 270 -14.03 -15.87 1.61
N ILE A 271 -13.29 -15.97 2.72
CA ILE A 271 -13.40 -15.06 3.86
C ILE A 271 -11.99 -14.69 4.33
N ASN A 272 -11.71 -13.39 4.46
CA ASN A 272 -10.41 -12.86 4.89
C ASN A 272 -9.21 -13.43 4.10
N GLY A 273 -9.39 -13.69 2.79
CA GLY A 273 -8.35 -14.28 1.95
C GLY A 273 -8.26 -15.82 2.01
N ILE A 274 -9.06 -16.48 2.85
CA ILE A 274 -9.08 -17.95 2.99
C ILE A 274 -10.21 -18.51 2.12
N ARG A 275 -9.85 -19.38 1.16
CA ARG A 275 -10.83 -20.06 0.29
C ARG A 275 -11.65 -21.07 1.07
N LEU A 276 -12.95 -21.12 0.77
CA LEU A 276 -13.92 -22.00 1.43
C LEU A 276 -14.18 -23.30 0.66
N ASN A 277 -13.24 -23.72 -0.19
CA ASN A 277 -13.32 -24.96 -0.97
C ASN A 277 -12.80 -26.20 -0.23
N ASP A 278 -12.31 -26.01 1.01
CA ASP A 278 -11.89 -27.07 1.92
C ASP A 278 -12.62 -26.95 3.28
N MET A 279 -13.08 -28.08 3.82
CA MET A 279 -13.87 -28.08 5.05
C MET A 279 -13.02 -27.76 6.29
N GLN A 280 -11.74 -28.15 6.32
CA GLN A 280 -10.86 -27.80 7.45
C GLN A 280 -10.53 -26.31 7.45
N GLN A 281 -10.28 -25.73 6.27
CA GLN A 281 -10.07 -24.29 6.12
C GLN A 281 -11.31 -23.49 6.57
N ALA A 282 -12.51 -23.92 6.17
CA ALA A 282 -13.75 -23.27 6.61
C ALA A 282 -13.93 -23.31 8.13
N MET A 283 -13.56 -24.41 8.80
CA MET A 283 -13.61 -24.49 10.27
C MET A 283 -12.60 -23.55 10.94
N ASN A 284 -11.42 -23.37 10.35
CA ASN A 284 -10.43 -22.42 10.87
C ASN A 284 -10.94 -20.97 10.78
N VAL A 285 -11.55 -20.60 9.66
CA VAL A 285 -12.19 -19.29 9.48
C VAL A 285 -13.24 -19.03 10.56
N ILE A 286 -14.11 -20.00 10.85
CA ILE A 286 -15.15 -19.84 11.88
C ILE A 286 -14.54 -19.54 13.26
N ASN A 287 -13.43 -20.20 13.60
CA ASN A 287 -12.74 -19.94 14.87
C ASN A 287 -12.12 -18.55 14.92
N GLU A 288 -11.55 -18.07 13.80
CA GLU A 288 -10.96 -16.74 13.69
C GLU A 288 -12.03 -15.64 13.75
N LEU A 289 -13.17 -15.83 13.07
CA LEU A 289 -14.28 -14.89 13.06
C LEU A 289 -14.89 -14.66 14.44
N ARG A 290 -14.82 -15.64 15.35
CA ARG A 290 -15.32 -15.50 16.73
C ARG A 290 -14.63 -14.37 17.48
N ASP A 291 -13.35 -14.16 17.21
CA ASP A 291 -12.50 -13.19 17.92
C ASP A 291 -12.21 -11.94 17.05
N ALA A 292 -12.74 -11.90 15.81
CA ALA A 292 -12.51 -10.83 14.84
C ALA A 292 -13.53 -9.68 14.97
N LYS A 293 -13.07 -8.45 14.73
CA LYS A 293 -13.91 -7.24 14.72
C LYS A 293 -14.54 -6.95 13.37
N GLU A 294 -13.95 -7.48 12.31
CA GLU A 294 -14.37 -7.28 10.93
C GLU A 294 -14.08 -8.53 10.10
N ALA A 295 -14.83 -8.70 9.03
CA ALA A 295 -14.67 -9.81 8.09
C ALA A 295 -14.95 -9.34 6.66
N ALA A 296 -14.04 -9.64 5.74
CA ALA A 296 -14.24 -9.46 4.30
C ALA A 296 -14.68 -10.80 3.69
N ILE A 297 -15.87 -10.84 3.11
CA ILE A 297 -16.49 -12.03 2.53
C ILE A 297 -16.57 -11.85 1.01
N LYS A 298 -15.99 -12.77 0.26
CA LYS A 298 -16.17 -12.88 -1.19
C LYS A 298 -17.30 -13.86 -1.47
N ILE A 299 -18.34 -13.38 -2.13
CA ILE A 299 -19.49 -14.18 -2.56
C ILE A 299 -19.55 -14.27 -4.09
N GLU A 300 -20.14 -15.34 -4.58
CA GLU A 300 -20.58 -15.47 -5.96
C GLU A 300 -22.12 -15.37 -5.99
N ARG A 301 -22.62 -14.43 -6.79
CA ARG A 301 -24.03 -14.16 -7.00
C ARG A 301 -24.28 -14.12 -8.50
N ASP A 302 -25.14 -15.01 -8.99
CA ASP A 302 -25.46 -15.13 -10.43
C ASP A 302 -24.21 -15.30 -11.33
N GLY A 303 -23.15 -15.94 -10.81
CA GLY A 303 -21.87 -16.10 -11.50
C GLY A 303 -20.92 -14.90 -11.42
N GLU A 304 -21.31 -13.83 -10.71
CA GLU A 304 -20.47 -12.66 -10.46
C GLU A 304 -19.88 -12.68 -9.06
N ILE A 305 -18.60 -12.33 -8.94
CA ILE A 305 -17.92 -12.19 -7.66
C ILE A 305 -18.20 -10.81 -7.05
N ARG A 306 -18.58 -10.78 -5.77
CA ARG A 306 -18.82 -9.56 -4.99
C ARG A 306 -18.12 -9.66 -3.63
N ASP A 307 -17.57 -8.55 -3.18
CA ASP A 307 -16.94 -8.45 -1.86
C ASP A 307 -17.88 -7.70 -0.90
N ILE A 308 -18.06 -8.26 0.30
CA ILE A 308 -18.92 -7.73 1.35
C ILE A 308 -18.07 -7.59 2.61
N LEU A 309 -17.97 -6.36 3.12
CA LEU A 309 -17.31 -6.08 4.39
C LEU A 309 -18.34 -6.08 5.52
N VAL A 310 -18.10 -6.92 6.53
CA VAL A 310 -18.96 -7.10 7.70
C VAL A 310 -18.20 -6.61 8.93
N ASN A 311 -18.80 -5.71 9.69
CA ASN A 311 -18.28 -5.30 10.99
C ASN A 311 -18.96 -6.13 12.09
N LEU A 312 -18.17 -6.91 12.82
CA LEU A 312 -18.61 -7.90 13.80
C LEU A 312 -18.53 -7.39 15.25
N SER A 313 -17.83 -6.28 15.53
CA SER A 313 -17.83 -5.61 16.84
C SER A 313 -17.44 -4.13 16.76
N GLN A 314 -18.12 -3.26 17.53
CA GLN A 314 -17.50 -2.04 18.07
C GLN A 314 -17.21 -2.23 19.54
#